data_AF-A0A7C9JJV2-F1
#
_entry.id   AF-A0A7C9JJV2-F1
#
_cell.length_a   1.000
_cell.length_b   1.000
_cell.length_c   1.000
_cell.angle_alpha   90.00
_cell.angle_beta   90.00
_cell.angle_gamma   90.00
#
_symmetry.space_group_name_H-M   'P 1'
#
loop_
_entity.id
_entity.type
_entity.pdbx_description
1 polymer ?
#
loop_
_entity_poly.entity_id
_entity_poly.type
_entity_poly.pdbx_seq_one_letter_code
_entity_poly.pdbx_strand_id
1 'polypeptide(L)' 'MSTRNIAISPFYTVDYAELADGTWTIIEAGDGQVSGLADSDDPMRFYETMATYLARFDRSDFE' A
#
# COMPACT_ATOMS: atom_id res chain seq x y z
N MET A 1 21.27 8.17 18.40
CA MET A 1 19.95 8.50 17.83
C MET A 1 19.53 7.30 16.98
N SER A 2 18.47 6.60 17.36
CA SER A 2 17.93 5.50 16.53
C SER A 2 17.14 6.15 15.39
N THR A 3 17.63 6.00 14.16
CA THR A 3 16.88 6.35 12.96
C THR A 3 15.67 5.43 12.93
N ARG A 4 14.47 5.96 13.21
CA ARG A 4 13.24 5.20 12.97
C ARG A 4 13.22 4.85 11.48
N ASN A 5 13.27 3.55 11.17
CA ASN A 5 12.92 3.04 9.85
C ASN A 5 11.43 3.30 9.64
N ILE A 6 11.10 4.51 9.17
CA ILE A 6 9.78 4.80 8.64
C ILE A 6 9.83 4.31 7.20
N ALA A 7 9.54 3.03 6.97
CA ALA A 7 9.24 2.56 5.64
C ALA A 7 7.95 3.28 5.20
N ILE A 8 8.03 4.07 4.14
CA ILE A 8 6.82 4.64 3.52
C ILE A 8 6.07 3.44 2.91
N SER A 9 4.84 3.19 3.39
CA SER A 9 3.97 2.18 2.80
C SER A 9 3.83 2.49 1.30
N PRO A 10 4.18 1.58 0.38
CA PRO A 10 3.97 1.80 -1.05
C PRO A 10 2.51 1.59 -1.46
N PHE A 11 1.63 1.30 -0.50
CA PHE A 11 0.22 1.04 -0.73
C PHE A 11 -0.60 2.29 -0.43
N TYR A 12 -1.68 2.46 -1.17
CA TYR A 12 -2.69 3.47 -0.93
C TYR A 12 -4.06 2.85 -1.17
N THR A 13 -5.07 3.44 -0.57
CA THR A 13 -6.47 2.99 -0.71
C THR A 13 -7.30 4.12 -1.27
N VAL A 14 -8.30 3.76 -2.07
CA VAL A 14 -9.22 4.71 -2.67
C VAL A 14 -10.63 4.18 -2.51
N ASP A 15 -11.45 4.94 -1.79
CA ASP A 15 -12.89 4.76 -1.79
C ASP A 15 -13.45 5.63 -2.91
N TYR A 16 -14.25 5.03 -3.79
CA TYR A 16 -14.81 5.71 -4.96
C TYR A 16 -16.30 5.40 -5.11
N ALA A 17 -17.05 6.35 -5.67
CA ALA A 17 -18.49 6.22 -5.86
C ALA A 17 -18.93 6.74 -7.23
N GLU A 18 -19.93 6.09 -7.79
CA GLU A 18 -20.64 6.53 -8.99
C GLU A 18 -21.68 7.59 -8.61
N LEU A 19 -21.69 8.69 -9.36
CA LEU A 19 -22.66 9.77 -9.23
C LEU A 19 -23.92 9.44 -10.04
N ALA A 20 -25.01 10.18 -9.76
CA ALA A 20 -26.29 9.96 -10.43
C ALA A 20 -26.26 10.20 -11.96
N ASP A 21 -25.26 10.92 -12.46
CA ASP A 21 -25.04 11.17 -13.88
C ASP A 21 -24.12 10.12 -14.55
N GLY A 22 -23.73 9.07 -13.82
CA GLY A 22 -22.84 8.01 -14.28
C GLY A 22 -21.35 8.37 -14.27
N THR A 23 -20.98 9.57 -13.81
CA THR A 23 -19.58 9.92 -13.58
C THR A 23 -19.10 9.34 -12.24
N TRP A 24 -17.78 9.27 -12.04
CA TRP A 24 -17.20 8.69 -10.84
C TRP A 24 -16.37 9.73 -10.09
N THR A 25 -16.38 9.64 -8.77
CA THR A 25 -15.57 10.50 -7.91
C THR A 25 -14.82 9.68 -6.86
N ILE A 26 -13.65 10.18 -6.47
CA ILE A 26 -12.94 9.69 -5.28
C ILE A 26 -13.60 10.33 -4.05
N ILE A 27 -13.90 9.51 -3.06
CA ILE A 27 -14.48 9.91 -1.78
C ILE A 27 -13.38 10.08 -0.73
N GLU A 28 -12.44 9.15 -0.68
CA GLU A 28 -11.31 9.16 0.24
C GLU A 28 -10.06 8.53 -0.40
N ALA A 29 -8.88 9.07 -0.06
CA ALA A 29 -7.60 8.46 -0.36
C ALA A 29 -6.81 8.27 0.94
N GLY A 30 -6.44 7.02 1.24
CA GLY A 30 -5.71 6.64 2.45
C GLY A 30 -4.32 6.09 2.13
N ASP A 31 -3.47 5.98 3.15
CA ASP A 31 -2.10 5.47 3.05
C ASP A 31 -2.00 3.93 3.09
N GLY A 32 -3.11 3.25 2.84
CA GLY A 32 -3.17 1.79 2.72
C GLY A 32 -3.09 1.02 4.03
N GLN A 33 -2.95 1.68 5.19
CA GLN A 33 -2.76 1.00 6.48
C GLN A 33 -4.00 0.28 7.02
N VAL A 34 -5.19 0.62 6.52
CA VAL A 34 -6.49 0.12 7.02
C VAL A 34 -7.18 -0.88 6.10
N SER A 35 -6.64 -1.14 4.91
CA SER A 35 -7.22 -2.12 4.00
C SER A 35 -6.58 -3.49 4.18
N GLY A 36 -7.43 -4.50 4.33
CA GLY A 36 -7.02 -5.90 4.25
C GLY A 36 -6.62 -6.30 2.83
N LEU A 37 -6.13 -7.52 2.69
CA LEU A 37 -5.91 -8.15 1.39
C LEU A 37 -7.24 -8.59 0.78
N ALA A 38 -7.27 -8.83 -0.54
CA ALA A 38 -8.46 -9.41 -1.17
C ALA A 38 -8.69 -10.83 -0.63
N ASP A 39 -9.94 -11.26 -0.53
CA ASP A 39 -10.28 -12.60 -0.02
C ASP A 39 -9.62 -13.75 -0.83
N SER A 40 -9.30 -13.48 -2.11
CA SER A 40 -8.61 -14.42 -2.99
C SER A 40 -7.10 -14.48 -2.79
N ASP A 41 -6.52 -13.55 -2.04
CA ASP A 41 -5.08 -13.47 -1.83
C ASP A 41 -4.61 -14.38 -0.69
N ASP A 42 -3.43 -14.96 -0.84
CA ASP A 42 -2.73 -15.65 0.23
C ASP A 42 -1.89 -14.65 1.04
N PRO A 43 -2.24 -14.38 2.31
CA PRO A 43 -1.53 -13.41 3.14
C PRO A 43 -0.06 -13.76 3.34
N MET A 44 0.26 -15.05 3.49
CA MET A 44 1.65 -15.48 3.71
C MET A 44 2.50 -15.17 2.50
N ARG A 45 2.03 -15.57 1.31
CA ARG A 45 2.72 -15.29 0.05
C ARG A 45 2.92 -13.80 -0.17
N PHE A 46 1.91 -12.98 0.13
CA PHE A 46 2.00 -11.52 -0.02
C PHE A 46 3.11 -10.93 0.86
N TYR A 47 3.07 -11.21 2.17
CA TYR A 47 4.04 -10.64 3.11
C TYR A 47 5.47 -11.17 2.92
N GLU A 48 5.64 -12.45 2.55
CA GLU A 48 6.97 -13.00 2.20
C GLU A 48 7.57 -12.32 0.97
N THR A 49 6.74 -12.10 -0.05
CA THR A 49 7.16 -11.39 -1.27
C THR A 49 7.54 -9.95 -0.94
N MET A 50 6.70 -9.24 -0.18
CA MET A 50 6.97 -7.87 0.24
C MET A 50 8.27 -7.76 1.05
N ALA A 51 8.49 -8.66 2.02
CA ALA A 51 9.73 -8.69 2.80
C ALA A 51 10.96 -8.95 1.92
N THR A 52 10.85 -9.84 0.93
CA THR A 52 11.92 -10.11 -0.04
C THR A 52 12.27 -8.86 -0.86
N TYR A 53 11.26 -8.11 -1.32
CA TYR A 53 11.49 -6.86 -2.05
C TYR A 53 12.11 -5.79 -1.15
N LEU A 54 11.57 -5.57 0.04
CA LEU A 54 12.10 -4.57 0.98
C LEU A 54 13.54 -4.87 1.41
N ALA A 55 13.90 -6.15 1.56
CA ALA A 55 15.28 -6.55 1.84
C ALA A 55 16.25 -6.31 0.66
N ARG A 56 15.73 -6.17 -0.56
CA ARG A 56 16.51 -5.85 -1.77
C ARG A 56 16.61 -4.34 -2.01
N PHE A 57 15.70 -3.55 -1.46
CA PHE A 57 15.75 -2.08 -1.50
C PHE A 57 16.62 -1.58 -0.35
N ASP A 58 17.95 -1.58 -0.54
CA ASP A 58 18.83 -0.77 0.31
C ASP A 58 18.67 0.71 -0.06
N ARG A 59 18.63 1.60 0.94
CA ARG A 59 18.40 3.05 0.73
C ARG A 59 19.53 3.74 -0.04
N SER A 60 20.61 3.04 -0.36
CA SER A 60 21.71 3.50 -1.21
C SER A 60 21.33 3.72 -2.68
N ASP A 61 20.20 3.17 -3.15
CA ASP A 61 19.84 3.21 -4.58
C ASP A 61 19.19 4.53 -5.04
N PHE A 62 19.02 5.50 -4.13
CA PHE A 62 18.35 6.79 -4.41
C PHE A 62 19.15 8.03 -3.95
N GLU A 63 20.45 7.89 -3.66
CA GLU A 63 21.43 9.00 -3.56
C GLU A 63 22.27 9.10 -4.84
#